data_AF-A0A942T485-F1
#
_entry.id   AF-A0A942T485-F1
#
_cell.length_a   1.000
_cell.length_b   1.000
_cell.length_c   1.000
_cell.angle_alpha   90.00
_cell.angle_beta   90.00
_cell.angle_gamma   90.00
#
_symmetry.space_group_name_H-M   'P 1'
#
loop_
_entity.id
_entity.type
_entity.pdbx_description
1 polymer ?
#
loop_
_entity_poly.entity_id
_entity_poly.type
_entity_poly.pdbx_seq_one_letter_code
_entity_poly.pdbx_strand_id
1 'polypeptide(L)'
;MKRPLLRLKGLNNERGAALIVVLMVFVVICILGAAITGLAANNMKMSSIERTSQASYYIAESGVTQRVNEIGPALKDVYGLAVNGTDFFNKVDNALELGIEKAYRNFESSLGQNPVAKVKIERVPSDTIISYSNDYKITSVGKIGNSSRKVTKIIHVAWKPKSSVTIPADAVLFSKDDFLVKNYKITGSVGSNGVITLQGGQASISGNVYNKVGTSLTMPDFPTFPIPATAVNFQETSLKMDHDKVFNTLTINSNSTLTIDVGKTNKNLVVNNLNLLSYGKIRIIGDGKLSIYAKNITLSGNNIINTDGNIEKLYIFLDGSGSTLNNGIIYGSMYANNTSLTVNNDSGIQGHLITNGTNIYINGAALTYSKMIYAPSATVSINASVTGAIICKTITSSGNDDNIKFQFVQINYDNSPLYVDNGKGLSPVKDMITQEPVRENN
;
A
#
# COMPACT_ATOMS: atom_id res chain seq x y z
N MET A 1 -52.37 102.55 42.52
CA MET A 1 -52.40 102.54 41.04
C MET A 1 -51.69 101.30 40.53
N LYS A 2 -52.44 100.28 40.08
CA LYS A 2 -51.90 99.05 39.47
C LYS A 2 -52.04 99.17 37.95
N ARG A 3 -50.94 99.01 37.20
CA ARG A 3 -50.95 98.76 35.76
C ARG A 3 -50.50 97.31 35.50
N PRO A 4 -50.99 96.67 34.41
CA PRO A 4 -51.18 95.23 34.38
C PRO A 4 -50.25 94.50 33.41
N LEU A 5 -50.32 93.17 33.48
CA LEU A 5 -50.15 92.20 32.39
C LEU A 5 -48.77 92.07 31.71
N LEU A 6 -48.15 90.90 31.90
CA LEU A 6 -47.73 90.07 30.77
C LEU A 6 -47.76 88.59 31.17
N ARG A 7 -48.76 87.90 30.62
CA ARG A 7 -49.02 86.48 30.75
C ARG A 7 -48.14 85.76 29.73
N LEU A 8 -47.02 85.19 30.15
CA LEU A 8 -46.32 84.17 29.35
C LEU A 8 -47.13 82.87 29.45
N LYS A 9 -47.99 82.62 28.46
CA LYS A 9 -48.60 81.31 28.25
C LYS A 9 -48.57 80.97 26.76
N GLY A 10 -47.35 80.74 26.25
CA GLY A 10 -47.15 79.94 25.05
C GLY A 10 -47.25 78.45 25.42
N LEU A 11 -48.46 77.96 25.64
CA LEU A 11 -48.72 76.53 25.45
C LEU A 11 -49.02 76.37 23.96
N ASN A 12 -48.01 75.97 23.20
CA ASN A 12 -48.19 75.58 21.81
C ASN A 12 -49.23 74.45 21.75
N ASN A 13 -50.27 74.70 20.97
CA ASN A 13 -51.39 73.81 20.76
C ASN A 13 -51.02 72.81 19.66
N GLU A 14 -50.25 71.77 20.00
CA GLU A 14 -49.76 70.69 19.10
C GLU A 14 -50.86 69.72 18.63
N ARG A 15 -52.09 70.20 18.36
CA ARG A 15 -53.25 69.34 18.02
C ARG A 15 -53.22 68.73 16.61
N GLY A 16 -52.21 69.05 15.80
CA GLY A 16 -51.96 68.44 14.48
C GLY A 16 -50.65 67.64 14.37
N ALA A 17 -49.65 67.93 15.23
CA ALA A 17 -48.34 67.27 15.20
C ALA A 17 -48.38 65.82 15.72
N ALA A 18 -49.27 65.52 16.68
CA ALA A 18 -49.41 64.17 17.23
C ALA A 18 -49.78 63.13 16.16
N LEU A 19 -50.68 63.48 15.22
CA LEU A 19 -51.05 62.60 14.11
C LEU A 19 -49.85 62.32 13.18
N ILE A 20 -49.09 63.36 12.84
CA ILE A 20 -47.91 63.27 11.96
C ILE A 20 -46.80 62.43 12.62
N VAL A 21 -46.54 62.65 13.91
CA VAL A 21 -45.54 61.88 14.66
C VAL A 21 -45.93 60.41 14.76
N VAL A 22 -47.20 60.11 15.04
CA VAL A 22 -47.69 58.71 15.06
C VAL A 22 -47.54 58.07 13.67
N LEU A 23 -47.85 58.81 12.61
CA LEU A 23 -47.71 58.32 11.23
C LEU A 23 -46.24 58.08 10.86
N MET A 24 -45.33 58.98 11.24
CA MET A 24 -43.89 58.79 11.08
C MET A 24 -43.38 57.58 11.85
N VAL A 25 -43.79 57.41 13.12
CA VAL A 25 -43.42 56.25 13.94
C VAL A 25 -43.94 54.96 13.30
N PHE A 26 -45.17 54.94 12.79
CA PHE A 26 -45.70 53.80 12.05
C PHE A 26 -44.90 53.49 10.79
N VAL A 27 -44.54 54.49 10.00
CA VAL A 27 -43.71 54.30 8.79
C VAL A 27 -42.35 53.72 9.16
N VAL A 28 -41.71 54.22 10.21
CA VAL A 28 -40.42 53.70 10.68
C VAL A 28 -40.55 52.24 11.14
N ILE A 29 -41.59 51.90 11.90
CA ILE A 29 -41.86 50.51 12.34
C ILE A 29 -42.12 49.60 11.14
N CYS A 30 -42.87 50.05 10.14
CA CYS A 30 -43.13 49.28 8.91
C CYS A 30 -41.85 49.03 8.11
N ILE A 31 -40.99 50.05 7.95
CA ILE A 31 -39.69 49.89 7.27
C ILE A 31 -38.82 48.89 8.03
N LEU A 32 -38.77 48.99 9.36
CA LEU A 32 -38.01 48.07 10.20
C LEU A 32 -38.57 46.64 10.15
N GLY A 33 -39.90 46.49 10.19
CA GLY A 33 -40.57 45.21 10.07
C GLY A 33 -40.35 44.54 8.71
N ALA A 34 -40.41 45.30 7.62
CA ALA A 34 -40.10 44.82 6.27
C ALA A 34 -38.62 44.40 6.16
N ALA A 35 -37.70 45.17 6.74
CA ALA A 35 -36.28 44.84 6.77
C ALA A 35 -36.00 43.53 7.53
N ILE A 36 -36.57 43.35 8.72
CA ILE A 36 -36.41 42.13 9.52
C ILE A 36 -37.01 40.92 8.79
N THR A 37 -38.19 41.08 8.17
CA THR A 37 -38.83 40.02 7.38
C THR A 37 -37.97 39.63 6.18
N GLY A 38 -37.38 40.62 5.49
CA GLY A 38 -36.45 40.39 4.38
C GLY A 38 -35.20 39.62 4.82
N LEU A 39 -34.60 39.99 5.96
CA LEU A 39 -33.47 39.25 6.54
C LEU A 39 -33.85 37.83 6.93
N ALA A 40 -35.00 37.63 7.56
CA ALA A 40 -35.50 36.31 7.94
C ALA A 40 -35.75 35.42 6.71
N ALA A 41 -36.38 35.96 5.66
CA ALA A 41 -36.60 35.25 4.41
C ALA A 41 -35.28 34.87 3.72
N ASN A 42 -34.28 35.77 3.74
CA ASN A 42 -32.97 35.49 3.19
C ASN A 42 -32.21 34.43 4.00
N ASN A 43 -32.25 34.51 5.33
CA ASN A 43 -31.66 33.50 6.22
C ASN A 43 -32.30 32.12 6.03
N MET A 44 -33.63 32.07 5.87
CA MET A 44 -34.35 30.83 5.63
C MET A 44 -33.99 30.23 4.25
N LYS A 45 -33.86 31.07 3.22
CA LYS A 45 -33.35 30.66 1.90
C LYS A 45 -31.91 30.14 1.98
N MET A 46 -31.03 30.85 2.69
CA MET A 46 -29.63 30.46 2.88
C MET A 46 -29.54 29.12 3.62
N SER A 47 -30.30 28.96 4.71
CA SER A 47 -30.36 27.70 5.47
C SER A 47 -30.83 26.54 4.61
N SER A 48 -31.80 26.77 3.73
CA SER A 48 -32.26 25.74 2.78
C SER A 48 -31.19 25.38 1.75
N ILE A 49 -30.42 26.35 1.26
CA ILE A 49 -29.31 26.14 0.32
C ILE A 49 -28.18 25.36 1.01
N GLU A 50 -27.79 25.75 2.22
CA GLU A 50 -26.76 25.07 3.01
C GLU A 50 -27.16 23.63 3.31
N ARG A 51 -28.40 23.40 3.75
CA ARG A 51 -28.92 22.06 4.01
C ARG A 51 -28.92 21.18 2.76
N THR A 52 -29.39 21.69 1.63
CA THR A 52 -29.42 20.92 0.36
C THR A 52 -28.02 20.70 -0.21
N SER A 53 -27.11 21.66 -0.04
CA SER A 53 -25.68 21.55 -0.34
C SER A 53 -25.03 20.41 0.46
N GLN A 54 -25.18 20.42 1.79
CA GLN A 54 -24.67 19.36 2.66
C GLN A 54 -25.29 18.00 2.30
N ALA A 55 -26.60 17.95 2.06
CA ALA A 55 -27.25 16.73 1.62
C ALA A 55 -26.65 16.19 0.32
N SER A 56 -26.48 17.03 -0.72
CA SER A 56 -25.82 16.59 -1.97
C SER A 56 -24.39 16.09 -1.76
N TYR A 57 -23.64 16.65 -0.81
CA TYR A 57 -22.31 16.16 -0.44
C TYR A 57 -22.39 14.75 0.15
N TYR A 58 -23.24 14.54 1.16
CA TYR A 58 -23.41 13.21 1.78
C TYR A 58 -23.93 12.16 0.79
N ILE A 59 -24.80 12.55 -0.15
CA ILE A 59 -25.25 11.67 -1.23
C ILE A 59 -24.07 11.28 -2.13
N ALA A 60 -23.19 12.24 -2.45
CA ALA A 60 -22.00 11.98 -3.26
C ALA A 60 -21.03 11.05 -2.53
N GLU A 61 -20.74 11.31 -1.25
CA GLU A 61 -19.89 10.47 -0.40
C GLU A 61 -20.44 9.05 -0.25
N SER A 62 -21.76 8.92 -0.04
CA SER A 62 -22.44 7.62 0.02
C SER A 62 -22.26 6.83 -1.28
N GLY A 63 -22.32 7.50 -2.44
CA GLY A 63 -22.05 6.87 -3.75
C GLY A 63 -20.63 6.30 -3.86
N VAL A 64 -19.62 7.04 -3.38
CA VAL A 64 -18.23 6.53 -3.32
C VAL A 64 -18.14 5.32 -2.39
N THR A 65 -18.69 5.43 -1.18
CA THR A 65 -18.64 4.37 -0.17
C THR A 65 -19.32 3.09 -0.67
N GLN A 66 -20.50 3.22 -1.27
CA GLN A 66 -21.22 2.12 -1.88
C GLN A 66 -20.36 1.43 -2.94
N ARG A 67 -19.76 2.20 -3.85
CA ARG A 67 -18.93 1.62 -4.91
C ARG A 67 -17.69 0.94 -4.34
N VAL A 68 -17.01 1.53 -3.36
CA VAL A 68 -15.85 0.92 -2.69
C VAL A 68 -16.21 -0.43 -2.04
N ASN A 69 -17.39 -0.53 -1.42
CA ASN A 69 -17.86 -1.78 -0.81
C ASN A 69 -18.09 -2.90 -1.84
N GLU A 70 -18.42 -2.56 -3.08
CA GLU A 70 -18.58 -3.52 -4.18
C GLU A 70 -17.22 -3.98 -4.75
N ILE A 71 -16.18 -3.15 -4.65
CA ILE A 71 -14.86 -3.44 -5.23
C ILE A 71 -14.16 -4.58 -4.50
N GLY A 72 -14.18 -4.59 -3.16
CA GLY A 72 -13.48 -5.61 -2.37
C GLY A 72 -13.86 -7.05 -2.76
N PRO A 73 -15.15 -7.42 -2.74
CA PRO A 73 -15.61 -8.73 -3.20
C PRO A 73 -15.28 -9.00 -4.68
N ALA A 74 -15.50 -8.02 -5.57
CA ALA A 74 -15.19 -8.19 -6.98
C ALA A 74 -13.70 -8.49 -7.23
N LEU A 75 -12.79 -7.81 -6.53
CA LEU A 75 -11.36 -8.08 -6.63
C LEU A 75 -10.99 -9.46 -6.08
N LYS A 76 -11.67 -9.94 -5.05
CA LYS A 76 -11.45 -11.29 -4.51
C LYS A 76 -11.77 -12.37 -5.55
N ASP A 77 -12.92 -12.24 -6.21
CA ASP A 77 -13.37 -13.18 -7.23
C ASP A 77 -12.45 -13.13 -8.45
N VAL A 78 -12.10 -11.92 -8.91
CA VAL A 78 -11.15 -11.69 -10.00
C VAL A 78 -9.78 -12.28 -9.65
N TYR A 79 -9.27 -12.06 -8.44
CA TYR A 79 -7.99 -12.60 -8.01
C TYR A 79 -8.01 -14.12 -8.04
N GLY A 80 -9.07 -14.78 -7.58
CA GLY A 80 -9.20 -16.24 -7.62
C GLY A 80 -9.07 -16.81 -9.03
N LEU A 81 -9.67 -16.14 -10.02
CA LEU A 81 -9.72 -16.58 -11.42
C LEU A 81 -8.51 -16.16 -12.26
N ALA A 82 -7.79 -15.11 -11.86
CA ALA A 82 -6.69 -14.58 -12.64
C ALA A 82 -5.46 -15.51 -12.63
N VAL A 83 -4.85 -15.68 -13.81
CA VAL A 83 -3.64 -16.50 -13.98
C VAL A 83 -2.36 -15.68 -13.76
N ASN A 84 -2.33 -14.45 -14.27
CA ASN A 84 -1.20 -13.53 -14.17
C ASN A 84 -1.69 -12.09 -13.98
N GLY A 85 -0.75 -11.15 -13.80
CA GLY A 85 -1.07 -9.74 -13.52
C GLY A 85 -1.83 -9.03 -14.65
N THR A 86 -1.51 -9.32 -15.91
CA THR A 86 -2.20 -8.73 -17.06
C THR A 86 -3.66 -9.21 -17.13
N ASP A 87 -3.88 -10.52 -17.00
CA ASP A 87 -5.23 -11.09 -16.94
C ASP A 87 -6.01 -10.57 -15.72
N PHE A 88 -5.35 -10.46 -14.57
CA PHE A 88 -5.93 -9.84 -13.37
C PHE A 88 -6.46 -8.44 -13.66
N PHE A 89 -5.61 -7.53 -14.15
CA PHE A 89 -6.05 -6.15 -14.39
C PHE A 89 -7.09 -6.02 -15.50
N ASN A 90 -7.04 -6.85 -16.55
CA ASN A 90 -8.11 -6.88 -17.55
C ASN A 90 -9.45 -7.32 -16.93
N LYS A 91 -9.44 -8.32 -16.04
CA LYS A 91 -10.65 -8.75 -15.32
C LYS A 91 -11.12 -7.70 -14.30
N VAL A 92 -10.20 -7.00 -13.64
CA VAL A 92 -10.53 -5.87 -12.75
C VAL A 92 -11.20 -4.76 -13.54
N ASP A 93 -10.63 -4.33 -14.66
CA ASP A 93 -11.19 -3.27 -15.51
C ASP A 93 -12.63 -3.60 -15.93
N ASN A 94 -12.88 -4.87 -16.29
CA ASN A 94 -14.23 -5.35 -16.61
C ASN A 94 -15.16 -5.39 -15.38
N ALA A 95 -14.72 -5.93 -14.25
CA ALA A 95 -15.52 -6.01 -13.02
C ALA A 95 -15.84 -4.63 -12.41
N LEU A 96 -14.94 -3.67 -12.61
CA LEU A 96 -15.12 -2.28 -12.21
C LEU A 96 -16.02 -1.49 -13.17
N GLU A 97 -16.36 -2.04 -14.33
CA GLU A 97 -17.16 -1.37 -15.37
C GLU A 97 -16.61 0.03 -15.68
N LEU A 98 -15.31 0.09 -15.97
CA LEU A 98 -14.62 1.36 -16.17
C LEU A 98 -15.32 2.23 -17.22
N GLY A 99 -15.44 3.53 -16.91
CA GLY A 99 -16.07 4.50 -17.80
C GLY A 99 -17.60 4.52 -17.75
N ILE A 100 -18.25 3.51 -17.18
CA ILE A 100 -19.72 3.44 -17.08
C ILE A 100 -20.21 4.23 -15.87
N GLU A 101 -21.15 5.16 -16.08
CA GLU A 101 -21.80 5.90 -14.98
C GLU A 101 -22.97 5.08 -14.41
N LYS A 102 -22.90 4.73 -13.12
CA LYS A 102 -23.97 4.07 -12.37
C LYS A 102 -24.75 5.06 -11.52
N ALA A 103 -26.07 4.93 -11.51
CA ALA A 103 -26.95 5.74 -10.67
C ALA A 103 -27.47 4.94 -9.48
N TYR A 104 -27.08 5.33 -8.26
CA TYR A 104 -27.63 4.81 -7.02
C TYR A 104 -28.79 5.68 -6.56
N ARG A 105 -29.93 5.05 -6.27
CA ARG A 105 -31.20 5.70 -5.91
C ARG A 105 -31.78 5.21 -4.58
N ASN A 106 -31.06 4.34 -3.87
CA ASN A 106 -31.47 3.75 -2.59
C ASN A 106 -31.25 4.75 -1.45
N PHE A 107 -31.85 5.93 -1.59
CA PHE A 107 -31.85 6.98 -0.59
C PHE A 107 -33.30 7.23 -0.17
N GLU A 108 -33.50 7.50 1.11
CA GLU A 108 -34.80 7.98 1.58
C GLU A 108 -35.13 9.33 0.92
N SER A 109 -36.41 9.54 0.64
CA SER A 109 -36.85 10.84 0.11
C SER A 109 -36.57 11.92 1.16
N SER A 110 -36.00 13.03 0.70
CA SER A 110 -35.73 14.19 1.55
C SER A 110 -36.33 15.41 0.87
N LEU A 111 -37.13 16.19 1.60
CA LEU A 111 -37.79 17.41 1.11
C LEU A 111 -38.70 17.18 -0.11
N GLY A 112 -39.34 16.01 -0.21
CA GLY A 112 -40.18 15.64 -1.36
C GLY A 112 -39.40 15.42 -2.66
N GLN A 113 -38.06 15.35 -2.57
CA GLN A 113 -37.17 15.09 -3.69
C GLN A 113 -36.53 13.72 -3.54
N ASN A 114 -36.16 13.13 -4.68
CA ASN A 114 -35.53 11.82 -4.74
C ASN A 114 -34.03 12.00 -4.98
N PRO A 115 -33.18 11.69 -3.98
CA PRO A 115 -31.74 11.80 -4.12
C PRO A 115 -31.19 10.79 -5.13
N VAL A 116 -30.09 11.17 -5.80
CA VAL A 116 -29.37 10.29 -6.72
C VAL A 116 -27.88 10.52 -6.57
N ALA A 117 -27.11 9.44 -6.47
CA ALA A 117 -25.66 9.47 -6.62
C ALA A 117 -25.27 8.86 -7.97
N LYS A 118 -24.54 9.61 -8.79
CA LYS A 118 -24.00 9.14 -10.08
C LYS A 118 -22.51 8.87 -9.91
N VAL A 119 -22.09 7.63 -10.06
CA VAL A 119 -20.72 7.19 -9.77
C VAL A 119 -20.07 6.64 -11.03
N LYS A 120 -18.82 7.04 -11.29
CA LYS A 120 -18.00 6.59 -12.40
C LYS A 120 -16.62 6.20 -11.88
N ILE A 121 -16.07 5.09 -12.37
CA ILE A 121 -14.68 4.69 -12.11
C ILE A 121 -13.85 4.90 -13.38
N GLU A 122 -12.67 5.47 -13.22
CA GLU A 122 -11.69 5.66 -14.30
C GLU A 122 -10.32 5.20 -13.81
N ARG A 123 -9.52 4.60 -14.69
CA ARG A 123 -8.11 4.33 -14.39
C ARG A 123 -7.33 5.64 -14.35
N VAL A 124 -6.44 5.77 -13.38
CA VAL A 124 -5.52 6.91 -13.29
C VAL A 124 -4.26 6.55 -14.09
N PRO A 125 -3.90 7.34 -15.12
CA PRO A 125 -2.63 7.16 -15.80
C PRO A 125 -1.48 7.36 -14.80
N SER A 126 -0.47 6.49 -14.86
CA SER A 126 0.75 6.62 -14.08
C SER A 126 1.94 6.79 -15.01
N ASP A 127 2.81 7.74 -14.70
CA ASP A 127 4.10 7.91 -15.36
C ASP A 127 5.09 6.79 -14.97
N THR A 128 4.80 6.09 -13.86
CA THR A 128 5.55 4.93 -13.38
C THR A 128 4.72 3.67 -13.60
N ILE A 129 4.95 3.01 -14.75
CA ILE A 129 4.22 1.79 -15.11
C ILE A 129 4.86 0.61 -14.41
N ILE A 130 4.10 -0.05 -13.54
CA ILE A 130 4.50 -1.30 -12.88
C ILE A 130 3.37 -2.29 -13.11
N SER A 131 3.67 -3.47 -13.66
CA SER A 131 2.64 -4.47 -13.99
C SER A 131 1.85 -5.00 -12.79
N TYR A 132 2.23 -4.63 -11.56
CA TYR A 132 1.62 -5.08 -10.32
C TYR A 132 0.73 -4.05 -9.65
N SER A 133 0.58 -2.84 -10.19
CA SER A 133 -0.27 -1.84 -9.55
C SER A 133 -1.02 -1.01 -10.58
N ASN A 134 -2.31 -0.79 -10.33
CA ASN A 134 -3.13 0.19 -11.03
C ASN A 134 -3.87 1.05 -10.03
N ASP A 135 -3.98 2.33 -10.35
CA ASP A 135 -4.75 3.29 -9.58
C ASP A 135 -6.09 3.57 -10.26
N TYR A 136 -7.15 3.66 -9.47
CA TYR A 136 -8.50 3.95 -9.96
C TYR A 136 -9.09 5.12 -9.20
N LYS A 137 -9.64 6.06 -9.95
CA LYS A 137 -10.36 7.23 -9.44
C LYS A 137 -11.85 6.96 -9.51
N ILE A 138 -12.49 6.98 -8.35
CA ILE A 138 -13.94 6.91 -8.19
C ILE A 138 -14.43 8.35 -8.10
N THR A 139 -15.29 8.76 -9.04
CA THR A 139 -15.95 10.07 -9.03
C THR A 139 -17.42 9.87 -8.75
N SER A 140 -17.96 10.55 -7.75
CA SER A 140 -19.38 10.52 -7.40
C SER A 140 -19.97 11.92 -7.44
N VAL A 141 -21.10 12.08 -8.12
CA VAL A 141 -21.90 13.30 -8.17
C VAL A 141 -23.22 13.04 -7.46
N GLY A 142 -23.38 13.62 -6.28
CA GLY A 142 -24.62 13.55 -5.50
C GLY A 142 -25.54 14.70 -5.85
N LYS A 143 -26.79 14.38 -6.20
CA LYS A 143 -27.81 15.35 -6.62
C LYS A 143 -29.07 15.22 -5.77
N ILE A 144 -29.57 16.37 -5.31
CA ILE A 144 -30.89 16.53 -4.70
C ILE A 144 -31.49 17.85 -5.16
N GLY A 145 -32.59 17.78 -5.91
CA GLY A 145 -33.20 18.94 -6.57
C GLY A 145 -32.23 19.63 -7.52
N ASN A 146 -31.99 20.92 -7.28
CA ASN A 146 -31.04 21.73 -8.03
C ASN A 146 -29.63 21.75 -7.40
N SER A 147 -29.44 21.17 -6.22
CA SER A 147 -28.12 21.09 -5.59
C SER A 147 -27.36 19.87 -6.08
N SER A 148 -26.06 20.06 -6.34
CA SER A 148 -25.15 19.00 -6.75
C SER A 148 -23.78 19.21 -6.12
N ARG A 149 -23.14 18.12 -5.70
CA ARG A 149 -21.76 18.09 -5.20
C ARG A 149 -21.00 16.94 -5.83
N LYS A 150 -19.70 17.13 -6.02
CA LYS A 150 -18.80 16.15 -6.64
C LYS A 150 -17.67 15.82 -5.69
N VAL A 151 -17.51 14.53 -5.41
CA VAL A 151 -16.40 14.01 -4.61
C VAL A 151 -15.63 12.98 -5.40
N THR A 152 -14.35 12.83 -5.07
CA THR A 152 -13.47 11.85 -5.66
C THR A 152 -12.70 11.07 -4.60
N LYS A 153 -12.35 9.83 -4.93
CA LYS A 153 -11.51 8.97 -4.11
C LYS A 153 -10.60 8.14 -5.01
N ILE A 154 -9.32 8.06 -4.65
CA ILE A 154 -8.35 7.20 -5.33
C ILE A 154 -8.20 5.92 -4.53
N ILE A 155 -8.23 4.79 -5.23
CA ILE A 155 -7.88 3.48 -4.71
C ILE A 155 -6.68 2.95 -5.47
N HIS A 156 -5.74 2.34 -4.75
CA HIS A 156 -4.58 1.67 -5.32
C HIS A 156 -4.82 0.17 -5.25
N VAL A 157 -4.78 -0.51 -6.40
CA VAL A 157 -5.01 -1.95 -6.50
C VAL A 157 -3.72 -2.64 -6.90
N ALA A 158 -3.25 -3.54 -6.04
CA ALA A 158 -2.03 -4.30 -6.26
C ALA A 158 -2.32 -5.76 -6.65
N TRP A 159 -1.68 -6.23 -7.71
CA TRP A 159 -1.56 -7.65 -8.04
C TRP A 159 -0.45 -8.28 -7.20
N LYS A 160 -0.78 -9.41 -6.57
CA LYS A 160 0.18 -10.26 -5.87
C LYS A 160 0.34 -11.54 -6.67
N PRO A 161 1.45 -11.75 -7.38
CA PRO A 161 1.67 -12.98 -8.15
C PRO A 161 1.49 -14.20 -7.28
N LYS A 162 0.83 -15.19 -7.86
CA LYS A 162 0.62 -16.49 -7.23
C LYS A 162 1.83 -17.37 -7.52
N SER A 163 2.45 -17.89 -6.47
CA SER A 163 3.29 -19.08 -6.56
C SER A 163 2.43 -20.29 -6.19
N SER A 164 2.20 -21.21 -7.13
CA SER A 164 1.47 -22.45 -6.87
C SER A 164 2.43 -23.47 -6.26
N VAL A 165 2.55 -23.50 -4.94
CA VAL A 165 3.42 -24.44 -4.22
C VAL A 165 2.59 -25.25 -3.24
N THR A 166 2.21 -26.46 -3.61
CA THR A 166 1.46 -27.33 -2.70
C THR A 166 2.42 -28.14 -1.85
N ILE A 167 2.89 -27.60 -0.73
CA ILE A 167 3.71 -28.32 0.25
C ILE A 167 2.89 -28.71 1.47
N PRO A 168 3.32 -29.73 2.27
CA PRO A 168 2.68 -30.01 3.54
C PRO A 168 2.68 -28.76 4.42
N ALA A 169 1.54 -28.41 5.01
CA ALA A 169 1.34 -27.11 5.62
C ALA A 169 2.10 -26.89 6.95
N ASP A 170 2.69 -27.95 7.50
CA ASP A 170 3.59 -27.94 8.65
C ASP A 170 5.08 -28.06 8.23
N ALA A 171 5.37 -28.19 6.93
CA ALA A 171 6.73 -28.31 6.43
C ALA A 171 7.47 -26.97 6.52
N VAL A 172 8.65 -27.02 7.13
CA VAL A 172 9.51 -25.86 7.40
C VAL A 172 10.65 -25.81 6.40
N LEU A 173 11.09 -26.99 5.95
CA LEU A 173 12.04 -27.14 4.86
C LEU A 173 11.41 -28.02 3.77
N PHE A 174 11.50 -27.58 2.53
CA PHE A 174 11.08 -28.34 1.36
C PHE A 174 12.16 -28.29 0.28
N SER A 175 12.50 -29.45 -0.28
CA SER A 175 13.41 -29.58 -1.41
C SER A 175 12.71 -30.27 -2.59
N LYS A 176 12.90 -29.73 -3.80
CA LYS A 176 12.39 -30.37 -5.02
C LYS A 176 13.14 -31.67 -5.31
N ASP A 177 14.46 -31.67 -5.13
CA ASP A 177 15.35 -32.79 -5.35
C ASP A 177 15.84 -33.30 -3.98
N ASP A 178 17.11 -33.66 -3.86
CA ASP A 178 17.65 -34.24 -2.63
C ASP A 178 17.76 -33.26 -1.45
N PHE A 179 17.64 -33.85 -0.26
CA PHE A 179 17.79 -33.17 1.02
C PHE A 179 18.90 -33.87 1.80
N LEU A 180 20.02 -33.18 1.99
CA LEU A 180 21.15 -33.71 2.76
C LEU A 180 21.41 -32.84 3.97
N VAL A 181 21.32 -33.44 5.16
CA VAL A 181 21.70 -32.79 6.41
C VAL A 181 22.78 -33.57 7.14
N LYS A 182 23.86 -32.87 7.52
CA LYS A 182 24.99 -33.43 8.26
C LYS A 182 25.11 -32.79 9.64
N ASN A 183 25.12 -33.59 10.70
CA ASN A 183 25.34 -33.16 12.10
C ASN A 183 24.42 -32.02 12.61
N TYR A 184 23.19 -31.88 12.10
CA TYR A 184 22.27 -30.83 12.57
C TYR A 184 20.91 -31.35 13.03
N LYS A 185 20.35 -30.69 14.05
CA LYS A 185 18.98 -30.91 14.51
C LYS A 185 18.01 -29.93 13.87
N ILE A 186 17.02 -30.46 13.15
CA ILE A 186 15.91 -29.71 12.58
C ILE A 186 14.70 -29.76 13.50
N THR A 187 14.23 -28.59 13.93
CA THR A 187 12.95 -28.47 14.66
C THR A 187 11.83 -28.08 13.70
N GLY A 188 10.99 -29.06 13.35
CA GLY A 188 9.87 -28.90 12.42
C GLY A 188 9.78 -30.03 11.42
N SER A 189 8.68 -30.08 10.66
CA SER A 189 8.49 -31.09 9.63
C SER A 189 9.28 -30.73 8.37
N VAL A 190 9.75 -31.72 7.62
CA VAL A 190 10.49 -31.52 6.37
C VAL A 190 9.85 -32.31 5.23
N GLY A 191 10.01 -31.82 4.00
CA GLY A 191 9.54 -32.49 2.80
C GLY A 191 10.58 -32.53 1.68
N SER A 192 10.53 -33.58 0.86
CA SER A 192 11.33 -33.68 -0.34
C SER A 192 10.62 -34.49 -1.42
N ASN A 193 10.80 -34.16 -2.71
CA ASN A 193 10.47 -35.13 -3.77
C ASN A 193 11.60 -36.13 -4.03
N GLY A 194 12.84 -35.77 -3.68
CA GLY A 194 14.02 -36.62 -3.76
C GLY A 194 14.26 -37.44 -2.49
N VAL A 195 15.53 -37.75 -2.22
CA VAL A 195 15.94 -38.55 -1.07
C VAL A 195 16.31 -37.64 0.10
N ILE A 196 15.79 -37.95 1.29
CA ILE A 196 16.16 -37.30 2.55
C ILE A 196 17.25 -38.12 3.23
N THR A 197 18.45 -37.56 3.32
CA THR A 197 19.62 -38.18 3.93
C THR A 197 20.07 -37.41 5.16
N LEU A 198 20.11 -38.09 6.31
CA LEU A 198 20.68 -37.59 7.55
C LEU A 198 22.03 -38.28 7.77
N GLN A 199 23.09 -37.50 8.02
CA GLN A 199 24.43 -38.05 8.27
C GLN A 199 25.03 -37.49 9.56
N GLY A 200 25.72 -38.34 10.31
CA GLY A 200 26.45 -37.95 11.52
C GLY A 200 25.58 -37.97 12.79
N GLY A 201 26.25 -38.02 13.95
CA GLY A 201 25.64 -38.42 15.23
C GLY A 201 24.58 -37.46 15.79
N GLN A 202 24.58 -36.20 15.36
CA GLN A 202 23.63 -35.18 15.81
C GLN A 202 22.49 -34.92 14.81
N ALA A 203 22.52 -35.55 13.62
CA ALA A 203 21.52 -35.31 12.60
C ALA A 203 20.16 -35.89 13.00
N SER A 204 19.18 -35.02 13.23
CA SER A 204 17.82 -35.43 13.66
C SER A 204 16.76 -34.45 13.19
N ILE A 205 15.54 -34.95 12.99
CA ILE A 205 14.35 -34.15 12.66
C ILE A 205 13.33 -34.40 13.76
N SER A 206 12.81 -33.34 14.39
CA SER A 206 11.82 -33.49 15.46
C SER A 206 10.37 -33.51 14.99
N GLY A 207 10.09 -33.13 13.73
CA GLY A 207 8.76 -33.13 13.12
C GLY A 207 8.54 -34.30 12.15
N ASN A 208 7.50 -34.17 11.32
CA ASN A 208 7.16 -35.18 10.31
C ASN A 208 8.16 -35.15 9.15
N VAL A 209 8.39 -36.31 8.53
CA VAL A 209 9.24 -36.44 7.34
C VAL A 209 8.39 -36.90 6.16
N TYR A 210 8.18 -36.00 5.19
CA TYR A 210 7.41 -36.26 3.98
C TYR A 210 8.32 -36.60 2.81
N ASN A 211 8.29 -37.85 2.35
CA ASN A 211 9.10 -38.32 1.22
C ASN A 211 8.25 -38.37 -0.05
N LYS A 212 8.87 -38.10 -1.21
CA LYS A 212 8.25 -38.19 -2.54
C LYS A 212 6.93 -37.39 -2.65
N VAL A 213 6.93 -36.16 -2.14
CA VAL A 213 5.72 -35.32 -2.09
C VAL A 213 5.11 -35.06 -3.48
N GLY A 214 5.95 -34.97 -4.52
CA GLY A 214 5.53 -34.75 -5.91
C GLY A 214 5.20 -33.29 -6.25
N THR A 215 5.54 -32.34 -5.36
CA THR A 215 5.24 -30.92 -5.56
C THR A 215 6.17 -30.31 -6.60
N SER A 216 5.60 -29.68 -7.62
CA SER A 216 6.37 -28.85 -8.55
C SER A 216 6.63 -27.48 -7.94
N LEU A 217 7.86 -26.99 -8.07
CA LEU A 217 8.22 -25.62 -7.70
C LEU A 217 8.32 -24.79 -8.98
N THR A 218 7.49 -23.76 -9.08
CA THR A 218 7.49 -22.81 -10.19
C THR A 218 7.77 -21.41 -9.67
N MET A 219 8.58 -20.64 -10.40
CA MET A 219 8.77 -19.24 -10.05
C MET A 219 7.46 -18.49 -10.32
N PRO A 220 6.96 -17.66 -9.38
CA PRO A 220 5.95 -16.66 -9.73
C PRO A 220 6.48 -15.74 -10.84
N ASP A 221 5.57 -15.07 -11.55
CA ASP A 221 5.96 -14.10 -12.56
C ASP A 221 6.78 -12.96 -11.93
N PHE A 222 7.75 -12.42 -12.67
CA PHE A 222 8.52 -11.24 -12.28
C PHE A 222 7.84 -9.97 -12.83
N PRO A 223 7.74 -8.87 -12.07
CA PRO A 223 7.07 -7.67 -12.54
C PRO A 223 7.81 -7.02 -13.71
N THR A 224 7.06 -6.53 -14.69
CA THR A 224 7.62 -5.65 -15.71
C THR A 224 7.50 -4.20 -15.25
N PHE A 225 8.61 -3.46 -15.31
CA PHE A 225 8.70 -2.05 -14.96
C PHE A 225 9.57 -1.33 -16.00
N PRO A 226 8.98 -0.82 -17.10
CA PRO A 226 9.74 -0.06 -18.08
C PRO A 226 10.29 1.22 -17.47
N ILE A 227 11.48 1.62 -17.92
CA ILE A 227 12.14 2.87 -17.52
C ILE A 227 12.09 3.79 -18.74
N PRO A 228 11.34 4.90 -18.69
CA PRO A 228 11.32 5.89 -19.75
C PRO A 228 12.73 6.37 -20.11
N ALA A 229 13.00 6.58 -21.40
CA ALA A 229 14.27 7.16 -21.86
C ALA A 229 14.52 8.57 -21.32
N THR A 230 13.46 9.25 -20.88
CA THR A 230 13.48 10.58 -20.25
C THR A 230 13.78 10.54 -18.74
N ALA A 231 13.94 9.36 -18.15
CA ALA A 231 14.21 9.22 -16.73
C ALA A 231 15.52 9.91 -16.34
N VAL A 232 15.46 10.74 -15.30
CA VAL A 232 16.60 11.56 -14.85
C VAL A 232 17.48 10.81 -13.85
N ASN A 233 18.69 11.33 -13.61
CA ASN A 233 19.54 10.86 -12.53
C ASN A 233 19.24 11.62 -11.23
N PHE A 234 19.45 10.97 -10.08
CA PHE A 234 19.25 11.52 -8.74
C PHE A 234 20.48 11.26 -7.86
N GLN A 235 20.97 12.29 -7.17
CA GLN A 235 22.15 12.20 -6.29
C GLN A 235 22.02 13.04 -5.00
N GLU A 236 20.81 13.48 -4.66
CA GLU A 236 20.56 14.27 -3.46
C GLU A 236 20.47 13.39 -2.20
N THR A 237 20.47 14.03 -1.03
CA THR A 237 20.37 13.33 0.28
C THR A 237 18.95 13.21 0.82
N SER A 238 17.95 13.79 0.14
CA SER A 238 16.54 13.74 0.54
C SER A 238 15.63 13.59 -0.66
N LEU A 239 14.71 12.62 -0.60
CA LEU A 239 13.69 12.36 -1.60
C LEU A 239 12.31 12.30 -0.93
N LYS A 240 11.45 13.26 -1.23
CA LYS A 240 10.03 13.21 -0.81
C LYS A 240 9.19 12.60 -1.93
N MET A 241 8.42 11.56 -1.61
CA MET A 241 7.58 10.83 -2.55
C MET A 241 6.10 11.12 -2.31
N ASP A 242 5.59 12.12 -3.01
CA ASP A 242 4.16 12.43 -3.12
C ASP A 242 3.41 11.47 -4.05
N HIS A 243 4.12 10.93 -5.04
CA HIS A 243 3.72 9.86 -5.94
C HIS A 243 4.91 8.94 -6.21
N ASP A 244 4.68 7.84 -6.93
CA ASP A 244 5.74 6.93 -7.37
C ASP A 244 6.80 7.67 -8.20
N LYS A 245 8.06 7.24 -8.08
CA LYS A 245 9.18 7.91 -8.77
C LYS A 245 9.94 6.94 -9.66
N VAL A 246 10.46 7.48 -10.76
CA VAL A 246 11.29 6.82 -11.74
C VAL A 246 12.61 7.57 -11.86
N PHE A 247 13.73 6.85 -11.83
CA PHE A 247 15.05 7.39 -12.12
C PHE A 247 15.80 6.48 -13.09
N ASN A 248 16.64 7.07 -13.93
CA ASN A 248 17.63 6.28 -14.65
C ASN A 248 18.69 5.81 -13.65
N THR A 249 19.42 6.74 -13.02
CA THR A 249 20.41 6.38 -11.99
C THR A 249 20.11 7.08 -10.68
N LEU A 250 20.14 6.33 -9.57
CA LEU A 250 20.03 6.87 -8.23
C LEU A 250 21.33 6.54 -7.49
N THR A 251 22.13 7.56 -7.18
CA THR A 251 23.46 7.41 -6.57
C THR A 251 23.48 7.99 -5.16
N ILE A 252 23.97 7.20 -4.21
CA ILE A 252 24.24 7.64 -2.84
C ILE A 252 25.76 7.71 -2.67
N ASN A 253 26.24 8.91 -2.35
CA ASN A 253 27.67 9.17 -2.18
C ASN A 253 28.27 8.47 -0.96
N SER A 254 29.59 8.35 -0.94
CA SER A 254 30.31 7.70 0.17
C SER A 254 30.02 8.41 1.48
N ASN A 255 29.78 7.65 2.54
CA ASN A 255 29.43 8.15 3.88
C ASN A 255 28.18 9.06 3.92
N SER A 256 27.34 9.07 2.87
CA SER A 256 26.10 9.85 2.85
C SER A 256 24.89 8.99 3.18
N THR A 257 23.82 9.64 3.62
CA THR A 257 22.52 8.97 3.83
C THR A 257 21.46 9.66 2.99
N LEU A 258 20.81 8.90 2.10
CA LEU A 258 19.58 9.32 1.45
C LEU A 258 18.40 9.03 2.38
N THR A 259 17.64 10.07 2.74
CA THR A 259 16.34 9.90 3.41
C THR A 259 15.23 9.91 2.37
N ILE A 260 14.45 8.83 2.31
CA ILE A 260 13.25 8.71 1.47
C ILE A 260 12.02 8.85 2.36
N ASP A 261 11.22 9.88 2.14
CA ASP A 261 9.94 10.11 2.80
C ASP A 261 8.80 9.59 1.91
N VAL A 262 8.16 8.49 2.32
CA VAL A 262 7.04 7.88 1.60
C VAL A 262 5.67 8.39 2.03
N GLY A 263 5.61 9.23 3.06
CA GLY A 263 4.36 9.75 3.61
C GLY A 263 3.45 8.64 4.18
N LYS A 264 2.15 8.73 3.91
CA LYS A 264 1.11 7.88 4.53
C LYS A 264 0.72 6.63 3.73
N THR A 265 1.04 6.58 2.45
CA THR A 265 0.63 5.50 1.55
C THR A 265 1.85 4.87 0.91
N ASN A 266 1.74 3.60 0.51
CA ASN A 266 2.84 2.88 -0.12
C ASN A 266 3.34 3.62 -1.38
N LYS A 267 4.63 3.51 -1.65
CA LYS A 267 5.28 4.15 -2.80
C LYS A 267 6.14 3.16 -3.55
N ASN A 268 6.20 3.32 -4.85
CA ASN A 268 7.12 2.60 -5.72
C ASN A 268 8.23 3.53 -6.22
N LEU A 269 9.45 3.03 -6.16
CA LEU A 269 10.65 3.65 -6.70
C LEU A 269 11.21 2.74 -7.78
N VAL A 270 11.12 3.15 -9.03
CA VAL A 270 11.67 2.43 -10.17
C VAL A 270 13.01 3.05 -10.56
N VAL A 271 14.04 2.23 -10.74
CA VAL A 271 15.39 2.70 -11.02
C VAL A 271 16.15 1.76 -11.95
N ASN A 272 16.91 2.31 -12.91
CA ASN A 272 17.78 1.48 -13.75
C ASN A 272 18.98 1.03 -12.91
N ASN A 273 19.73 1.98 -12.36
CA ASN A 273 20.90 1.69 -11.53
C ASN A 273 20.78 2.35 -10.15
N LEU A 274 20.67 1.55 -9.10
CA LEU A 274 20.77 1.99 -7.72
C LEU A 274 22.20 1.77 -7.22
N ASN A 275 22.96 2.85 -7.05
CA ASN A 275 24.38 2.78 -6.70
C ASN A 275 24.60 3.37 -5.30
N LEU A 276 25.11 2.57 -4.37
CA LEU A 276 25.56 3.05 -3.08
C LEU A 276 27.09 2.95 -3.03
N LEU A 277 27.77 4.09 -3.01
CA LEU A 277 29.21 4.15 -2.78
C LEU A 277 29.53 3.79 -1.32
N SER A 278 30.79 3.52 -0.99
CA SER A 278 31.18 2.91 0.29
C SER A 278 30.62 3.67 1.50
N TYR A 279 30.04 2.94 2.45
CA TYR A 279 29.33 3.48 3.63
C TYR A 279 28.10 4.36 3.33
N GLY A 280 27.64 4.42 2.08
CA GLY A 280 26.37 5.03 1.70
C GLY A 280 25.18 4.29 2.30
N LYS A 281 24.14 5.03 2.69
CA LYS A 281 22.96 4.51 3.40
C LYS A 281 21.65 5.03 2.80
N ILE A 282 20.59 4.23 2.95
CA ILE A 282 19.20 4.65 2.68
C ILE A 282 18.37 4.52 3.95
N ARG A 283 17.71 5.60 4.34
CA ARG A 283 16.75 5.66 5.46
C ARG A 283 15.34 5.88 4.91
N ILE A 284 14.36 5.15 5.40
CA ILE A 284 12.97 5.22 4.94
C ILE A 284 12.09 5.75 6.08
N ILE A 285 11.43 6.87 5.86
CA ILE A 285 10.52 7.51 6.83
C ILE A 285 9.10 7.60 6.28
N GLY A 286 8.12 7.75 7.19
CA GLY A 286 6.70 7.69 6.87
C GLY A 286 6.04 6.39 7.36
N ASP A 287 4.72 6.36 7.22
CA ASP A 287 3.86 5.22 7.61
C ASP A 287 3.67 4.22 6.45
N GLY A 288 3.82 4.69 5.21
CA GLY A 288 3.78 3.83 4.03
C GLY A 288 4.98 2.87 3.94
N LYS A 289 4.84 1.83 3.10
CA LYS A 289 5.92 0.91 2.72
C LYS A 289 6.55 1.36 1.39
N LEU A 290 7.85 1.12 1.21
CA LEU A 290 8.58 1.39 -0.02
C LEU A 290 8.81 0.10 -0.81
N SER A 291 8.46 0.10 -2.10
CA SER A 291 8.88 -0.94 -3.04
C SER A 291 9.89 -0.36 -4.03
N ILE A 292 11.09 -0.94 -4.09
CA ILE A 292 12.13 -0.54 -5.04
C ILE A 292 12.19 -1.55 -6.18
N TYR A 293 11.94 -1.11 -7.42
CA TYR A 293 12.10 -1.91 -8.63
C TYR A 293 13.38 -1.48 -9.32
N ALA A 294 14.44 -2.29 -9.20
CA ALA A 294 15.76 -1.97 -9.71
C ALA A 294 16.15 -2.91 -10.85
N LYS A 295 16.67 -2.38 -11.96
CA LYS A 295 17.38 -3.22 -12.93
C LYS A 295 18.70 -3.69 -12.34
N ASN A 296 19.48 -2.80 -11.74
CA ASN A 296 20.76 -3.11 -11.09
C ASN A 296 20.86 -2.46 -9.72
N ILE A 297 21.50 -3.17 -8.78
CA ILE A 297 21.90 -2.63 -7.48
C ILE A 297 23.40 -2.87 -7.33
N THR A 298 24.15 -1.78 -7.09
CA THR A 298 25.59 -1.81 -6.84
C THR A 298 25.90 -1.31 -5.45
N LEU A 299 26.52 -2.14 -4.61
CA LEU A 299 26.97 -1.79 -3.27
C LEU A 299 28.50 -1.85 -3.21
N SER A 300 29.15 -0.72 -2.94
CA SER A 300 30.61 -0.59 -2.93
C SER A 300 31.27 -0.88 -1.58
N GLY A 301 30.50 -1.28 -0.56
CA GLY A 301 31.03 -1.77 0.72
C GLY A 301 30.42 -1.11 1.95
N ASN A 302 30.09 -1.93 2.96
CA ASN A 302 29.49 -1.52 4.24
C ASN A 302 28.24 -0.64 4.08
N ASN A 303 27.45 -0.90 3.03
CA ASN A 303 26.23 -0.16 2.76
C ASN A 303 25.08 -0.65 3.64
N ILE A 304 24.14 0.24 3.94
CA ILE A 304 22.92 -0.13 4.68
C ILE A 304 21.70 0.42 3.96
N ILE A 305 20.80 -0.46 3.55
CA ILE A 305 19.50 -0.08 2.99
C ILE A 305 18.42 -0.32 4.03
N ASN A 306 17.61 0.71 4.29
CA ASN A 306 16.63 0.80 5.36
C ASN A 306 17.27 0.75 6.75
N THR A 307 17.96 1.83 7.10
CA THR A 307 18.72 1.97 8.36
C THR A 307 17.90 1.76 9.64
N ASP A 308 16.58 1.86 9.57
CA ASP A 308 15.70 1.71 10.74
C ASP A 308 15.53 0.23 11.14
N GLY A 309 15.99 -0.71 10.33
CA GLY A 309 15.97 -2.15 10.65
C GLY A 309 14.59 -2.81 10.52
N ASN A 310 13.54 -2.04 10.24
CA ASN A 310 12.19 -2.58 10.07
C ASN A 310 12.04 -3.24 8.70
N ILE A 311 12.22 -4.56 8.66
CA ILE A 311 12.13 -5.38 7.44
C ILE A 311 10.77 -5.35 6.74
N GLU A 312 9.70 -4.90 7.41
CA GLU A 312 8.35 -4.81 6.84
C GLU A 312 8.14 -3.53 5.99
N LYS A 313 9.04 -2.54 6.11
CA LYS A 313 8.92 -1.25 5.40
C LYS A 313 9.48 -1.27 3.98
N LEU A 314 10.26 -2.30 3.60
CA LEU A 314 10.98 -2.33 2.34
C LEU A 314 10.78 -3.65 1.60
N TYR A 315 10.36 -3.53 0.34
CA TYR A 315 10.40 -4.61 -0.65
C TYR A 315 11.33 -4.21 -1.81
N ILE A 316 12.14 -5.13 -2.29
CA ILE A 316 13.01 -4.91 -3.45
C ILE A 316 12.68 -5.93 -4.54
N PHE A 317 12.46 -5.46 -5.76
CA PHE A 317 12.38 -6.27 -6.96
C PHE A 317 13.63 -5.99 -7.79
N LEU A 318 14.48 -7.01 -7.96
CA LEU A 318 15.78 -6.87 -8.63
C LEU A 318 15.80 -7.73 -9.90
N ASP A 319 15.96 -7.12 -11.07
CA ASP A 319 16.03 -7.86 -12.34
C ASP A 319 17.45 -8.40 -12.62
N GLY A 320 18.47 -7.61 -12.31
CA GLY A 320 19.88 -7.95 -12.50
C GLY A 320 20.41 -9.01 -11.53
N SER A 321 21.69 -9.36 -11.69
CA SER A 321 22.32 -10.51 -11.03
C SER A 321 22.61 -10.35 -9.53
N GLY A 322 22.53 -9.14 -8.99
CA GLY A 322 22.74 -8.86 -7.57
C GLY A 322 24.14 -9.23 -7.03
N SER A 323 25.17 -9.24 -7.88
CA SER A 323 26.51 -9.72 -7.53
C SER A 323 27.18 -9.01 -6.35
N THR A 324 26.82 -7.75 -6.09
CA THR A 324 27.40 -6.94 -5.00
C THR A 324 26.52 -6.89 -3.75
N LEU A 325 25.40 -7.62 -3.68
CA LEU A 325 24.48 -7.51 -2.53
C LEU A 325 25.11 -7.93 -1.19
N ASN A 326 26.17 -8.73 -1.23
CA ASN A 326 26.94 -9.12 -0.04
C ASN A 326 27.84 -7.98 0.52
N ASN A 327 27.97 -6.86 -0.18
CA ASN A 327 28.77 -5.71 0.26
C ASN A 327 27.99 -4.75 1.18
N GLY A 328 26.84 -5.17 1.70
CA GLY A 328 26.03 -4.38 2.62
C GLY A 328 24.88 -5.17 3.20
N ILE A 329 24.13 -4.52 4.10
CA ILE A 329 22.96 -5.09 4.78
C ILE A 329 21.70 -4.43 4.23
N ILE A 330 20.70 -5.24 3.90
CA ILE A 330 19.41 -4.77 3.41
C ILE A 330 18.32 -5.25 4.37
N TYR A 331 17.75 -4.30 5.12
CA TYR A 331 16.61 -4.56 6.00
C TYR A 331 15.31 -4.48 5.22
N GLY A 332 14.98 -5.57 4.55
CA GLY A 332 13.75 -5.67 3.75
C GLY A 332 13.65 -7.04 3.11
N SER A 333 12.53 -7.28 2.44
CA SER A 333 12.34 -8.49 1.65
C SER A 333 12.71 -8.24 0.18
N MET A 334 13.17 -9.27 -0.52
CA MET A 334 13.61 -9.18 -1.91
C MET A 334 12.99 -10.27 -2.77
N TYR A 335 12.52 -9.88 -3.96
CA TYR A 335 12.32 -10.77 -5.10
C TYR A 335 13.37 -10.43 -6.16
N ALA A 336 14.38 -11.28 -6.30
CA ALA A 336 15.36 -11.19 -7.36
C ALA A 336 15.01 -12.13 -8.52
N ASN A 337 15.16 -11.67 -9.76
CA ASN A 337 14.90 -12.50 -10.93
C ASN A 337 15.93 -13.64 -11.01
N ASN A 338 17.23 -13.33 -10.97
CA ASN A 338 18.29 -14.35 -11.01
C ASN A 338 19.51 -13.92 -10.18
N THR A 339 19.46 -14.14 -8.87
CA THR A 339 20.54 -13.74 -7.96
C THR A 339 20.93 -14.89 -7.04
N SER A 340 22.23 -15.22 -7.06
CA SER A 340 22.87 -16.06 -6.04
C SER A 340 23.47 -15.16 -4.97
N LEU A 341 23.31 -15.51 -3.70
CA LEU A 341 23.75 -14.65 -2.60
C LEU A 341 24.15 -15.40 -1.34
N THR A 342 24.87 -14.69 -0.47
CA THR A 342 25.19 -15.14 0.87
C THR A 342 24.33 -14.36 1.85
N VAL A 343 23.70 -15.06 2.79
CA VAL A 343 22.91 -14.48 3.88
C VAL A 343 23.64 -14.74 5.19
N ASN A 344 24.01 -13.67 5.87
CA ASN A 344 24.52 -13.70 7.25
C ASN A 344 24.03 -12.45 8.01
N ASN A 345 24.44 -12.27 9.27
CA ASN A 345 24.04 -11.12 10.08
C ASN A 345 24.64 -9.79 9.62
N ASP A 346 25.77 -9.83 8.90
CA ASP A 346 26.55 -8.65 8.54
C ASP A 346 26.44 -8.28 7.04
N SER A 347 25.70 -9.07 6.26
CA SER A 347 25.55 -8.86 4.82
C SER A 347 24.33 -9.57 4.23
N GLY A 348 23.84 -9.04 3.11
CA GLY A 348 22.73 -9.59 2.35
C GLY A 348 21.36 -9.18 2.88
N ILE A 349 20.35 -9.99 2.56
CA ILE A 349 18.93 -9.68 2.78
C ILE A 349 18.46 -10.18 4.14
N GLN A 350 17.91 -9.28 4.95
CA GLN A 350 17.46 -9.59 6.30
C GLN A 350 15.99 -10.05 6.37
N GLY A 351 15.15 -9.65 5.42
CA GLY A 351 13.77 -10.13 5.29
C GLY A 351 13.63 -11.40 4.44
N HIS A 352 12.47 -11.56 3.81
CA HIS A 352 12.19 -12.70 2.92
C HIS A 352 12.96 -12.60 1.61
N LEU A 353 13.26 -13.75 1.02
CA LEU A 353 13.98 -13.84 -0.23
C LEU A 353 13.26 -14.75 -1.19
N ILE A 354 13.06 -14.27 -2.41
CA ILE A 354 12.52 -15.02 -3.52
C ILE A 354 13.51 -14.86 -4.67
N THR A 355 14.04 -15.95 -5.22
CA THR A 355 15.05 -15.88 -6.29
C THR A 355 15.05 -17.08 -7.21
N ASN A 356 15.26 -16.89 -8.52
CA ASN A 356 15.54 -17.99 -9.45
C ASN A 356 17.05 -18.25 -9.60
N GLY A 357 17.89 -17.69 -8.71
CA GLY A 357 19.31 -17.96 -8.66
C GLY A 357 19.63 -19.44 -8.42
N THR A 358 20.89 -19.82 -8.63
CA THR A 358 21.32 -21.22 -8.57
C THR A 358 21.91 -21.62 -7.22
N ASN A 359 22.43 -20.68 -6.43
CA ASN A 359 23.07 -20.97 -5.16
C ASN A 359 22.73 -19.94 -4.09
N ILE A 360 22.38 -20.41 -2.90
CA ILE A 360 22.18 -19.58 -1.70
C ILE A 360 23.01 -20.15 -0.56
N TYR A 361 23.84 -19.32 0.03
CA TYR A 361 24.68 -19.70 1.17
C TYR A 361 24.18 -19.03 2.43
N ILE A 362 23.92 -19.80 3.48
CA ILE A 362 23.51 -19.29 4.78
C ILE A 362 24.59 -19.68 5.78
N ASN A 363 25.42 -18.71 6.19
CA ASN A 363 26.65 -18.98 6.94
C ASN A 363 26.80 -18.01 8.12
N GLY A 364 27.63 -18.37 9.09
CA GLY A 364 28.00 -17.51 10.22
C GLY A 364 27.10 -17.70 11.45
N ALA A 365 26.93 -16.63 12.23
CA ALA A 365 26.12 -16.65 13.44
C ALA A 365 24.62 -16.86 13.14
N ALA A 366 23.87 -17.21 14.19
CA ALA A 366 22.40 -17.37 14.10
C ALA A 366 21.73 -16.12 13.53
N LEU A 367 20.89 -16.30 12.51
CA LEU A 367 20.16 -15.19 11.88
C LEU A 367 19.10 -14.64 12.83
N THR A 368 19.07 -13.32 12.99
CA THR A 368 18.16 -12.62 13.90
C THR A 368 16.70 -12.65 13.46
N TYR A 369 16.45 -12.53 12.15
CA TYR A 369 15.10 -12.38 11.60
C TYR A 369 14.56 -13.68 11.02
N SER A 370 13.30 -13.98 11.33
CA SER A 370 12.59 -15.06 10.65
C SER A 370 12.36 -14.72 9.18
N LYS A 371 12.70 -15.64 8.27
CA LYS A 371 12.55 -15.41 6.83
C LYS A 371 12.06 -16.63 6.07
N MET A 372 11.28 -16.36 5.03
CA MET A 372 11.02 -17.31 3.96
C MET A 372 12.10 -17.16 2.89
N ILE A 373 12.70 -18.27 2.46
CA ILE A 373 13.53 -18.36 1.27
C ILE A 373 12.82 -19.25 0.26
N TYR A 374 12.35 -18.66 -0.83
CA TYR A 374 11.79 -19.39 -1.97
C TYR A 374 12.78 -19.33 -3.13
N ALA A 375 13.46 -20.44 -3.40
CA ALA A 375 14.52 -20.52 -4.39
C ALA A 375 14.42 -21.80 -5.22
N PRO A 376 13.39 -21.92 -6.10
CA PRO A 376 12.98 -23.17 -6.73
C PRO A 376 14.05 -23.83 -7.62
N SER A 377 15.05 -23.05 -8.06
CA SER A 377 16.17 -23.49 -8.88
C SER A 377 17.50 -23.59 -8.11
N ALA A 378 17.52 -23.20 -6.84
CA ALA A 378 18.76 -23.05 -6.08
C ALA A 378 19.11 -24.27 -5.23
N THR A 379 20.41 -24.54 -5.15
CA THR A 379 20.98 -25.28 -4.02
C THR A 379 21.15 -24.31 -2.85
N VAL A 380 20.53 -24.63 -1.71
CA VAL A 380 20.69 -23.87 -0.47
C VAL A 380 21.65 -24.63 0.45
N SER A 381 22.79 -24.01 0.74
CA SER A 381 23.80 -24.53 1.66
C SER A 381 23.67 -23.84 3.01
N ILE A 382 23.34 -24.61 4.05
CA ILE A 382 23.04 -24.08 5.38
C ILE A 382 24.12 -24.48 6.36
N ASN A 383 24.80 -23.48 6.91
CA ASN A 383 25.85 -23.59 7.93
C ASN A 383 25.68 -22.52 9.02
N ALA A 384 24.45 -22.10 9.30
CA ALA A 384 24.10 -21.16 10.37
C ALA A 384 22.72 -21.51 10.95
N SER A 385 22.41 -21.04 12.16
CA SER A 385 21.05 -21.19 12.72
C SER A 385 20.09 -20.27 11.97
N VAL A 386 19.03 -20.85 11.42
CA VAL A 386 18.00 -20.12 10.67
C VAL A 386 16.64 -20.38 11.28
N THR A 387 15.87 -19.31 11.36
CA THR A 387 14.48 -19.32 11.78
C THR A 387 13.59 -18.98 10.59
N GLY A 388 12.57 -19.78 10.30
CA GLY A 388 11.64 -19.56 9.19
C GLY A 388 11.49 -20.78 8.28
N ALA A 389 11.31 -20.54 6.97
CA ALA A 389 11.04 -21.60 6.01
C ALA A 389 11.91 -21.50 4.76
N ILE A 390 12.34 -22.64 4.24
CA ILE A 390 13.15 -22.72 3.02
C ILE A 390 12.51 -23.70 2.07
N ILE A 391 12.22 -23.23 0.86
CA ILE A 391 11.65 -24.01 -0.22
C ILE A 391 12.57 -23.83 -1.43
N CYS A 392 13.30 -24.87 -1.82
CA CYS A 392 14.31 -24.75 -2.86
C CYS A 392 14.49 -26.02 -3.71
N LYS A 393 15.45 -26.00 -4.64
CA LYS A 393 15.78 -27.19 -5.45
C LYS A 393 16.41 -28.27 -4.58
N THR A 394 17.51 -27.95 -3.90
CA THR A 394 18.31 -28.91 -3.12
C THR A 394 18.72 -28.27 -1.81
N ILE A 395 18.70 -29.03 -0.72
CA ILE A 395 19.18 -28.58 0.59
C ILE A 395 20.45 -29.36 0.94
N THR A 396 21.49 -28.62 1.34
CA THR A 396 22.75 -29.20 1.81
C THR A 396 23.20 -28.52 3.09
N SER A 397 23.89 -29.26 3.95
CA SER A 397 24.56 -28.70 5.12
C SER A 397 25.87 -29.43 5.38
N SER A 398 26.90 -28.71 5.84
CA SER A 398 28.26 -29.28 5.95
C SER A 398 28.62 -29.80 7.34
N GLY A 399 27.90 -29.39 8.39
CA GLY A 399 28.03 -29.99 9.72
C GLY A 399 29.31 -29.62 10.47
N ASN A 400 29.92 -28.46 10.17
CA ASN A 400 31.16 -27.99 10.77
C ASN A 400 30.99 -27.27 12.13
N ASP A 401 29.77 -27.22 12.69
CA ASP A 401 29.49 -26.46 13.92
C ASP A 401 28.45 -27.20 14.79
N ASP A 402 28.83 -27.56 16.02
CA ASP A 402 28.14 -28.54 16.88
C ASP A 402 26.92 -28.01 17.65
N ASN A 403 26.53 -26.73 17.47
CA ASN A 403 25.48 -26.09 18.29
C ASN A 403 24.46 -25.23 17.52
N ILE A 404 24.11 -25.64 16.30
CA ILE A 404 23.15 -24.90 15.46
C ILE A 404 21.74 -25.49 15.59
N LYS A 405 20.79 -24.69 16.08
CA LYS A 405 19.37 -25.06 16.24
C LYS A 405 18.56 -24.44 15.11
N PHE A 406 17.88 -25.27 14.31
CA PHE A 406 16.82 -24.79 13.42
C PHE A 406 15.54 -24.66 14.23
N GLN A 407 14.88 -23.51 14.19
CA GLN A 407 13.59 -23.29 14.83
C GLN A 407 12.55 -22.86 13.78
N PHE A 408 11.45 -23.60 13.72
CA PHE A 408 10.30 -23.18 12.92
C PHE A 408 9.73 -21.86 13.45
N VAL A 409 9.50 -20.92 12.54
CA VAL A 409 8.57 -19.81 12.77
C VAL A 409 7.63 -19.78 11.58
N GLN A 410 6.34 -19.76 11.88
CA GLN A 410 5.29 -19.62 10.90
C GLN A 410 5.52 -18.33 10.09
N ILE A 411 5.57 -18.49 8.77
CA ILE A 411 5.80 -17.39 7.83
C ILE A 411 4.64 -16.40 7.95
N ASN A 412 4.95 -15.13 8.19
CA ASN A 412 3.96 -14.05 8.11
C ASN A 412 3.85 -13.58 6.65
N TYR A 413 2.68 -13.76 6.05
CA TYR A 413 2.40 -13.43 4.65
C TYR A 413 2.36 -11.91 4.39
N ASP A 414 2.10 -11.10 5.41
CA ASP A 414 1.97 -9.63 5.30
C ASP A 414 3.31 -8.94 4.95
N ASN A 415 4.43 -9.68 5.11
CA ASN A 415 5.80 -9.19 4.96
C ASN A 415 6.53 -9.77 3.74
N SER A 416 5.82 -10.50 2.87
CA SER A 416 6.38 -11.06 1.64
C SER A 416 6.04 -10.20 0.42
N PRO A 417 6.99 -9.97 -0.51
CA PRO A 417 6.71 -9.29 -1.76
C PRO A 417 5.76 -10.11 -2.65
N LEU A 418 5.68 -11.42 -2.45
CA LEU A 418 4.82 -12.34 -3.19
C LEU A 418 4.05 -13.28 -2.27
N TYR A 419 2.92 -13.77 -2.75
CA TYR A 419 2.17 -14.81 -2.08
C TYR A 419 2.66 -16.20 -2.53
N VAL A 420 3.04 -17.02 -1.55
CA VAL A 420 3.27 -18.45 -1.74
C VAL A 420 2.10 -19.17 -1.11
N ASP A 421 1.24 -19.78 -1.94
CA ASP A 421 0.24 -20.71 -1.42
C ASP A 421 0.98 -21.86 -0.75
N ASN A 422 0.54 -22.30 0.42
CA ASN A 422 1.09 -23.45 1.13
C ASN A 422 0.19 -24.68 1.02
N GLY A 423 -0.70 -24.71 0.01
CA GLY A 423 -1.65 -25.79 -0.23
C GLY A 423 -2.92 -25.72 0.63
N LYS A 424 -3.09 -24.69 1.48
CA LYS A 424 -4.32 -24.49 2.27
C LYS A 424 -5.38 -23.63 1.56
N GLY A 425 -5.09 -23.09 0.37
CA GLY A 425 -6.06 -22.31 -0.42
C GLY A 425 -6.53 -21.01 0.26
N LEU A 426 -5.74 -20.48 1.20
CA LEU A 426 -6.07 -19.26 1.94
C LEU A 426 -5.67 -18.02 1.14
N SER A 427 -6.63 -17.41 0.46
CA SER A 427 -6.43 -16.23 -0.40
C SER A 427 -5.99 -14.96 0.39
N PRO A 428 -4.89 -14.29 0.01
CA PRO A 428 -4.35 -13.10 0.69
C PRO A 428 -5.03 -11.81 0.22
N VAL A 429 -6.35 -11.68 0.40
CA VAL A 429 -7.09 -10.53 -0.18
C VAL A 429 -7.00 -9.26 0.65
N LYS A 430 -6.54 -9.34 1.90
CA LYS A 430 -6.63 -8.20 2.84
C LYS A 430 -5.73 -7.00 2.46
N ASP A 431 -4.68 -7.23 1.67
CA ASP A 431 -3.66 -6.20 1.35
C ASP A 431 -3.63 -5.77 -0.13
N MET A 432 -4.68 -6.09 -0.90
CA MET A 432 -4.73 -5.76 -2.33
C MET A 432 -5.23 -4.35 -2.64
N ILE A 433 -5.89 -3.68 -1.68
CA ILE A 433 -6.45 -2.34 -1.86
C ILE A 433 -5.95 -1.41 -0.75
N THR A 434 -5.33 -0.30 -1.13
CA THR A 434 -5.19 0.86 -0.23
C THR A 434 -6.01 2.03 -0.75
N GLN A 435 -6.46 2.91 0.14
CA GLN A 435 -7.44 3.94 -0.17
C GLN A 435 -6.96 5.31 0.32
N GLU A 436 -7.12 6.32 -0.51
CA GLU A 436 -6.96 7.72 -0.08
C GLU A 436 -8.23 8.25 0.62
N PRO A 437 -8.13 9.33 1.41
CA PRO A 437 -9.30 10.07 1.90
C PRO A 437 -10.16 10.58 0.74
N VAL A 438 -11.47 10.67 0.97
CA VAL A 438 -12.40 11.32 0.03
C VAL A 438 -12.07 12.81 -0.05
N ARG A 439 -12.05 13.37 -1.27
CA ARG A 439 -11.82 14.79 -1.52
C ARG A 439 -12.94 15.38 -2.34
N GLU A 440 -13.39 16.57 -1.95
CA GLU A 440 -14.31 17.38 -2.75
C GLU A 440 -13.52 18.11 -3.85
N ASN A 441 -14.02 18.02 -5.08
CA ASN A 441 -13.45 18.76 -6.20
C ASN A 441 -14.42 19.88 -6.57
N ASN A 442 -13.95 21.13 -6.41
CA ASN A 442 -14.67 22.33 -6.81
C ASN A 442 -14.82 22.45 -8.33
#